data_AF-A0A7S9E0A1-F1
#
_entry.id   AF-A0A7S9E0A1-F1
#
_cell.length_a   1.000
_cell.length_b   1.000
_cell.length_c   1.000
_cell.angle_alpha   90.00
_cell.angle_beta   90.00
_cell.angle_gamma   90.00
#
_symmetry.space_group_name_H-M   'P 1'
#
loop_
_entity.id
_entity.type
_entity.pdbx_description
1 polymer ?
#
loop_
_entity_poly.entity_id
_entity_poly.type
_entity_poly.pdbx_seq_one_letter_code
_entity_poly.pdbx_strand_id
1 'polypeptide(L)'
;MTTLVTKADGHRDFLGCFAKGWDNLNKHSLKQLLLQQPPETESGRSLIYVCPECADIGCGAYGCKISKVGEEYIWSQFAYENGYEEPQPIRDIDPFVFTATEYENLVNRAFAL
;
A
#
# COMPACT_ATOMS: atom_id res chain seq x y z
N MET A 1 -11.27 4.21 9.59
CA MET A 1 -10.40 3.94 8.43
C MET A 1 -9.63 5.21 8.06
N THR A 2 -8.93 5.81 9.04
CA THR A 2 -8.46 7.21 8.92
C THR A 2 -7.20 7.52 9.76
N THR A 3 -6.37 6.53 10.08
CA THR A 3 -5.20 6.76 10.97
C THR A 3 -3.93 7.11 10.19
N LEU A 4 -3.76 6.56 8.98
CA LEU A 4 -2.56 6.77 8.14
C LEU A 4 -2.53 8.17 7.50
N VAL A 5 -3.64 8.57 6.86
CA VAL A 5 -3.71 9.84 6.11
C VAL A 5 -3.69 11.06 7.03
N THR A 6 -4.28 10.96 8.23
CA THR A 6 -4.36 12.09 9.18
C THR A 6 -3.01 12.42 9.82
N LYS A 7 -2.08 11.46 9.90
CA LYS A 7 -0.76 11.67 10.51
C LYS A 7 0.27 12.31 9.56
N ALA A 8 -0.05 12.48 8.29
CA ALA A 8 0.94 12.80 7.24
C ALA A 8 0.75 14.17 6.57
N ASP A 9 0.35 15.17 7.35
CA ASP A 9 0.49 16.61 7.07
C ASP A 9 0.04 17.12 5.67
N GLY A 10 -1.13 16.67 5.19
CA GLY A 10 -2.03 17.59 4.51
C GLY A 10 -2.21 17.53 2.98
N HIS A 11 -1.66 16.56 2.25
CA HIS A 11 -2.14 16.27 0.90
C HIS A 11 -3.38 15.35 1.00
N ARG A 12 -4.57 15.92 0.86
CA ARG A 12 -5.83 15.30 1.34
C ARG A 12 -6.51 14.34 0.36
N ASP A 13 -6.00 14.20 -0.85
CA ASP A 13 -6.64 13.39 -1.88
C ASP A 13 -5.66 12.31 -2.36
N PHE A 14 -5.61 11.18 -1.63
CA PHE A 14 -4.93 9.97 -2.10
C PHE A 14 -5.96 8.92 -2.49
N LEU A 15 -5.66 8.21 -3.57
CA LEU A 15 -6.45 7.09 -4.06
C LEU A 15 -5.89 5.79 -3.47
N GLY A 16 -6.77 4.89 -3.02
CA GLY A 16 -6.34 3.54 -2.67
C GLY A 16 -5.77 2.81 -3.88
N CYS A 17 -4.89 1.84 -3.66
CA CYS A 17 -4.26 1.04 -4.71
C CYS A 17 -5.22 0.18 -5.57
N PHE A 18 -6.52 0.15 -5.22
CA PHE A 18 -7.60 -0.33 -6.06
C PHE A 18 -8.58 0.81 -6.39
N ALA A 19 -8.74 1.09 -7.68
CA ALA A 19 -9.63 2.14 -8.17
C ALA A 19 -10.34 1.76 -9.48
N LYS A 20 -11.60 2.17 -9.60
CA LYS A 20 -12.41 1.90 -10.79
C LYS A 20 -11.82 2.56 -12.03
N GLY A 21 -11.61 1.80 -13.10
CA GLY A 21 -11.03 2.29 -14.36
C GLY A 21 -9.51 2.32 -14.40
N TRP A 22 -8.83 1.80 -13.38
CA TRP A 22 -7.37 1.77 -13.27
C TRP A 22 -6.80 0.34 -13.32
N ASP A 23 -7.19 -0.42 -14.33
CA ASP A 23 -6.91 -1.88 -14.41
C ASP A 23 -5.44 -2.26 -14.27
N ASN A 24 -4.52 -1.46 -14.82
CA ASN A 24 -3.08 -1.73 -14.72
C ASN A 24 -2.58 -1.53 -13.29
N LEU A 25 -2.96 -0.43 -12.64
CA LEU A 25 -2.65 -0.16 -11.24
C LEU A 25 -3.24 -1.26 -10.35
N ASN A 26 -4.50 -1.64 -10.58
CA ASN A 26 -5.18 -2.66 -9.78
C ASN A 26 -4.49 -4.01 -9.89
N LYS A 27 -4.15 -4.46 -11.11
CA LYS A 27 -3.47 -5.74 -11.33
C LYS A 27 -2.07 -5.75 -10.72
N HIS A 28 -1.36 -4.64 -10.82
CA HIS A 28 -0.04 -4.47 -10.23
C HIS A 28 -0.13 -4.55 -8.70
N SER A 29 -1.02 -3.77 -8.09
CA SER A 29 -1.24 -3.74 -6.64
C SER A 29 -1.67 -5.10 -6.10
N LEU A 30 -2.57 -5.81 -6.80
CA LEU A 30 -2.99 -7.15 -6.41
C LEU A 30 -1.79 -8.10 -6.24
N LYS A 31 -0.87 -8.12 -7.20
CA LYS A 31 0.28 -9.01 -7.17
C LYS A 31 1.24 -8.68 -6.02
N GLN A 32 1.44 -7.39 -5.73
CA GLN A 32 2.29 -6.96 -4.62
C GLN A 32 1.65 -7.27 -3.27
N LEU A 33 0.36 -6.95 -3.09
CA LEU A 33 -0.37 -7.24 -1.85
C LEU A 33 -0.38 -8.74 -1.53
N LEU A 34 -0.53 -9.60 -2.55
CA LEU A 34 -0.49 -11.05 -2.38
C LEU A 34 0.93 -11.65 -2.35
N LEU A 35 1.98 -10.82 -2.39
CA LEU A 35 3.40 -11.23 -2.45
C LEU A 35 3.73 -12.16 -3.63
N GLN A 36 2.99 -12.04 -4.73
CA GLN A 36 3.26 -12.75 -5.98
C GLN A 36 4.34 -12.06 -6.81
N GLN A 37 4.56 -10.76 -6.56
CA GLN A 37 5.66 -9.98 -7.10
C GLN A 37 6.26 -9.10 -6.00
N PRO A 38 7.58 -8.87 -6.02
CA PRO A 38 8.20 -7.94 -5.08
C PRO A 38 7.72 -6.51 -5.35
N PRO A 39 7.78 -5.62 -4.35
CA PRO A 39 7.60 -4.19 -4.57
C PRO A 39 8.61 -3.63 -5.57
N GLU A 40 8.18 -2.71 -6.42
CA GLU A 40 9.06 -2.00 -7.37
C GLU A 40 9.80 -0.82 -6.72
N THR A 41 9.36 -0.40 -5.52
CA THR A 41 10.03 0.65 -4.76
C THR A 41 11.39 0.15 -4.25
N GLU A 42 12.41 1.00 -4.30
CA GLU A 42 13.75 0.68 -3.76
C GLU A 42 13.71 0.39 -2.26
N SER A 43 12.73 0.96 -1.56
CA SER A 43 12.50 0.76 -0.14
C SER A 43 11.90 -0.62 0.20
N GLY A 44 11.43 -1.36 -0.80
CA GLY A 44 10.74 -2.64 -0.64
C GLY A 44 9.35 -2.52 -0.03
N ARG A 45 8.67 -1.38 -0.19
CA ARG A 45 7.29 -1.15 0.27
C ARG A 45 6.29 -1.22 -0.87
N SER A 46 5.19 -1.94 -0.67
CA SER A 46 4.03 -1.88 -1.57
C SER A 46 3.29 -0.57 -1.35
N LEU A 47 3.01 0.17 -2.43
CA LEU A 47 2.24 1.41 -2.37
C LEU A 47 0.75 1.08 -2.18
N ILE A 48 0.14 1.63 -1.14
CA ILE A 48 -1.26 1.37 -0.75
C ILE A 48 -2.17 2.58 -0.95
N TYR A 49 -1.58 3.77 -0.99
CA TYR A 49 -2.23 5.03 -1.34
C TYR A 49 -1.33 5.81 -2.30
N VAL A 50 -1.87 6.24 -3.43
CA VAL A 50 -1.14 6.87 -4.53
C VAL A 50 -1.85 8.13 -5.00
N CYS A 51 -1.16 8.95 -5.80
CA CYS A 51 -1.74 10.13 -6.42
C CYS A 51 -2.98 9.78 -7.28
N PRO A 52 -4.14 10.43 -7.10
CA PRO A 52 -5.36 10.13 -7.83
C PRO A 52 -5.31 10.54 -9.31
N GLU A 53 -4.36 11.39 -9.70
CA GLU A 53 -4.24 11.89 -11.07
C GLU A 53 -3.41 10.97 -11.97
N CYS A 54 -2.35 10.38 -11.43
CA CYS A 54 -1.37 9.62 -12.22
C CYS A 54 -0.92 8.29 -11.60
N ALA A 55 -1.21 8.03 -10.32
CA ALA A 55 -0.68 6.93 -9.51
C ALA A 55 0.86 6.81 -9.50
N ASP A 56 1.56 7.87 -9.91
CA ASP A 56 3.01 7.91 -9.97
C ASP A 56 3.59 8.21 -8.57
N ILE A 57 4.63 7.47 -8.19
CA ILE A 57 5.31 7.67 -6.90
C ILE A 57 5.92 9.08 -6.81
N GLY A 58 6.33 9.69 -7.91
CA GLY A 58 6.88 11.04 -7.96
C GLY A 58 5.93 12.13 -7.47
N CYS A 59 4.61 11.88 -7.47
CA CYS A 59 3.60 12.77 -6.89
C CYS A 59 3.39 12.53 -5.38
N GLY A 60 4.08 11.54 -4.80
CA GLY A 60 3.91 11.08 -3.44
C GLY A 60 2.98 9.86 -3.33
N ALA A 61 3.33 8.96 -2.43
CA ALA A 61 2.55 7.78 -2.09
C ALA A 61 2.79 7.35 -0.65
N TYR A 62 1.84 6.62 -0.07
CA TYR A 62 2.07 5.87 1.17
C TYR A 62 2.25 4.40 0.87
N GLY A 63 3.29 3.82 1.44
CA GLY A 63 3.60 2.41 1.32
C GLY A 63 3.79 1.74 2.67
N CYS A 64 3.75 0.41 2.66
CA CYS A 64 4.11 -0.42 3.80
C CYS A 64 4.88 -1.66 3.34
N LYS A 65 5.66 -2.24 4.24
CA LYS A 65 6.21 -3.58 4.01
C LYS A 65 5.16 -4.62 4.31
N ILE A 66 4.97 -5.53 3.36
CA ILE A 66 4.08 -6.67 3.50
C ILE A 66 4.94 -7.92 3.59
N SER A 67 4.67 -8.76 4.57
CA SER A 67 5.32 -10.05 4.73
C SER A 67 4.29 -11.12 5.08
N LYS A 68 4.61 -12.37 4.77
CA LYS A 68 3.81 -13.53 5.17
C LYS A 68 4.65 -14.40 6.09
N VAL A 69 4.15 -14.66 7.29
CA VAL A 69 4.80 -15.52 8.30
C VAL A 69 3.80 -16.60 8.68
N GLY A 70 4.07 -17.84 8.28
CA GLY A 70 3.11 -18.94 8.44
C GLY A 70 1.78 -18.62 7.73
N GLU A 71 0.70 -18.59 8.50
CA GLU A 71 -0.66 -18.29 8.02
C GLU A 71 -1.08 -16.85 8.27
N GLU A 72 -0.13 -15.93 8.45
CA GLU A 72 -0.43 -14.52 8.71
C GLU A 72 0.23 -13.59 7.69
N TYR A 73 -0.51 -12.59 7.22
CA TYR A 73 0.04 -11.43 6.53
C TYR A 73 0.26 -10.30 7.53
N ILE A 74 1.41 -9.65 7.45
CA ILE A 74 1.83 -8.58 8.35
C ILE A 74 2.16 -7.34 7.52
N TRP A 75 1.42 -6.27 7.75
CA TRP A 75 1.71 -4.94 7.20
C TRP A 75 2.45 -4.12 8.26
N SER A 76 3.63 -3.61 7.91
CA SER A 76 4.51 -2.93 8.86
C SER A 76 5.32 -1.82 8.19
N GLN A 77 6.07 -1.08 9.02
CA GLN A 77 7.03 -0.07 8.56
C GLN A 77 6.45 0.93 7.56
N PHE A 78 5.30 1.53 7.88
CA PHE A 78 4.63 2.50 7.00
C PHE A 78 5.51 3.72 6.73
N ALA A 79 5.45 4.26 5.51
CA ALA A 79 6.16 5.48 5.14
C ALA A 79 5.43 6.25 4.04
N TYR A 80 5.67 7.56 4.00
CA TYR A 80 5.47 8.38 2.81
C TYR A 80 6.72 8.31 1.93
N GLU A 81 6.53 8.18 0.62
CA GLU A 81 7.59 8.06 -0.37
C GLU A 81 7.27 8.88 -1.62
N ASN A 82 8.28 9.51 -2.22
CA ASN A 82 8.14 10.22 -3.49
C ASN A 82 9.17 9.78 -4.55
N GLY A 83 10.01 8.77 -4.27
CA GLY A 83 11.04 8.27 -5.19
C GLY A 83 12.25 9.20 -5.38
N TYR A 84 12.24 10.41 -4.81
CA TYR A 84 13.34 11.38 -4.90
C TYR A 84 14.10 11.56 -3.58
N GLU A 85 13.39 11.45 -2.46
CA GLU A 85 13.92 11.63 -1.11
C GLU A 85 13.89 10.31 -0.33
N GLU A 86 14.64 10.25 0.77
CA GLU A 86 14.56 9.09 1.67
C GLU A 86 13.11 8.89 2.17
N PRO A 87 12.60 7.65 2.21
CA PRO A 87 11.27 7.36 2.72
C PRO A 87 11.05 7.94 4.13
N GLN A 88 9.96 8.69 4.30
CA GLN A 88 9.60 9.33 5.56
C GLN A 88 8.76 8.37 6.40
N PRO A 89 9.31 7.73 7.46
CA PRO A 89 8.60 6.69 8.18
C PRO A 89 7.46 7.29 9.01
N ILE A 90 6.28 6.68 8.92
CA ILE A 90 5.15 7.04 9.78
C ILE A 90 5.29 6.27 11.09
N ARG A 91 5.58 7.01 12.16
CA ARG A 91 5.77 6.47 13.49
C ARG A 91 4.43 6.23 14.20
N ASP A 92 4.49 5.43 15.27
CA ASP A 92 3.36 5.14 16.14
C ASP A 92 2.18 4.47 15.41
N ILE A 93 2.51 3.55 14.49
CA ILE A 93 1.57 2.64 13.86
C ILE A 93 2.11 1.24 14.07
N ASP A 94 1.41 0.47 14.88
CA ASP A 94 1.73 -0.94 15.09
C ASP A 94 1.46 -1.75 13.82
N PRO A 95 2.16 -2.87 13.63
CA PRO A 95 1.89 -3.75 12.52
C PRO A 95 0.44 -4.23 12.52
N PHE A 96 -0.17 -4.28 11.33
CA PHE A 96 -1.47 -4.93 11.16
C PHE A 96 -1.23 -6.39 10.80
N VAL A 97 -1.89 -7.29 11.52
CA VAL A 97 -1.78 -8.73 11.33
C VAL A 97 -3.14 -9.25 10.84
N PHE A 98 -3.11 -10.06 9.79
CA PHE A 98 -4.29 -10.65 9.18
C PHE A 98 -4.08 -12.15 9.00
N THR A 99 -5.11 -12.97 9.22
CA THR A 99 -5.05 -14.37 8.80
C THR A 99 -4.96 -14.45 7.27
N ALA A 100 -4.22 -15.42 6.76
CA ALA A 100 -3.96 -15.55 5.32
C ALA A 100 -5.25 -15.72 4.53
N THR A 101 -6.16 -16.56 5.00
CA THR A 101 -7.44 -16.80 4.33
C THR A 101 -8.30 -15.53 4.28
N GLU A 102 -8.42 -14.79 5.38
CA GLU A 102 -9.22 -13.56 5.38
C GLU A 102 -8.58 -12.47 4.52
N TYR A 103 -7.26 -12.33 4.60
CA TYR A 103 -6.50 -11.36 3.82
C TYR A 103 -6.64 -11.60 2.31
N GLU A 104 -6.36 -12.83 1.87
CA GLU A 104 -6.42 -13.20 0.45
C GLU A 104 -7.84 -13.03 -0.10
N ASN A 105 -8.86 -13.42 0.66
CA ASN A 105 -10.26 -13.21 0.27
C ASN A 105 -10.63 -11.72 0.16
N LEU A 106 -10.22 -10.92 1.14
CA LEU A 106 -10.50 -9.48 1.16
C LEU A 106 -9.82 -8.76 0.00
N VAL A 107 -8.54 -9.04 -0.25
CA VAL A 107 -7.76 -8.44 -1.34
C VAL A 107 -8.36 -8.79 -2.70
N ASN A 108 -8.71 -10.07 -2.94
CA ASN A 108 -9.34 -10.48 -4.19
C ASN A 108 -10.73 -9.83 -4.38
N ARG A 109 -11.52 -9.69 -3.31
CA ARG A 109 -12.80 -8.99 -3.36
C ARG A 109 -12.64 -7.50 -3.66
N ALA A 110 -11.64 -6.85 -3.06
CA ALA A 110 -11.36 -5.43 -3.28
C ALA A 110 -10.83 -5.16 -4.70
N PHE A 111 -10.09 -6.11 -5.30
CA PHE A 111 -9.67 -6.03 -6.69
C PHE A 111 -10.84 -6.12 -7.69
N ALA A 112 -11.93 -6.80 -7.33
CA ALA A 112 -13.10 -7.00 -8.20
C ALA A 112 -14.08 -5.79 -8.26
N LEU A 113 -13.68 -4.63 -7.74
CA LEU A 113 -14.47 -3.39 -7.69
C LEU A 113 -14.64 -2.69 -9.06
#